data_AF-A0AAV4GUK3-F1
#
_entry.id   AF-A0AAV4GUK3-F1
#
_cell.length_a   1.000
_cell.length_b   1.000
_cell.length_c   1.000
_cell.angle_alpha   90.00
_cell.angle_beta   90.00
_cell.angle_gamma   90.00
#
_symmetry.space_group_name_H-M   'P 1'
#
loop_
_entity.id
_entity.type
_entity.pdbx_description
1 polymer ?
#
loop_
_entity_poly.entity_id
_entity_poly.type
_entity_poly.pdbx_seq_one_letter_code
_entity_poly.pdbx_strand_id
1 'polypeptide(L)'
;MDLIWEVLQPCWLSYLGPRTTPGERKVNLNQGMAEVLKQLNQYPIKTRLSLTGTLVVARDIAHAKLKEALDRGDGLPQYLKDHPVYYAGPAKTPE
;
A
#
# COMPACT_ATOMS: atom_id res chain seq x y z
N MET A 1 32.36 -4.27 34.97
CA MET A 1 32.08 -4.81 33.62
C MET A 1 30.61 -5.18 33.63
N ASP A 2 29.76 -4.18 33.42
CA ASP A 2 28.31 -4.34 33.47
C ASP A 2 27.82 -4.79 32.10
N LEU A 3 27.49 -6.08 32.01
CA LEU A 3 26.90 -6.67 30.82
C LEU A 3 25.43 -6.23 30.75
N ILE A 4 25.11 -5.39 29.77
CA ILE A 4 23.74 -5.00 29.44
C ILE A 4 23.02 -6.24 28.88
N TRP A 5 21.99 -6.72 29.57
CA TRP A 5 21.11 -7.79 29.07
C TRP A 5 19.68 -7.27 28.95
N GLU A 6 19.23 -7.03 27.72
CA GLU A 6 17.82 -6.84 27.39
C GLU A 6 17.30 -8.13 26.74
N VAL A 7 16.32 -8.76 27.37
CA VAL A 7 15.66 -9.98 26.84
C VAL A 7 14.35 -9.56 26.18
N LEU A 8 14.33 -9.60 24.84
CA LEU A 8 13.11 -9.39 24.06
C LEU A 8 12.19 -10.62 24.13
N GLN A 9 10.89 -10.40 24.01
CA GLN A 9 9.87 -11.46 24.02
C GLN A 9 10.10 -12.46 22.86
N PRO A 10 10.40 -13.75 23.14
CA PRO A 10 10.85 -14.69 22.11
C PRO A 10 9.72 -15.41 21.36
N CYS A 11 8.50 -15.44 21.90
CA CYS A 11 7.36 -16.12 21.28
C CYS A 11 6.12 -15.23 21.27
N TRP A 12 5.98 -14.44 20.21
CA TRP A 12 4.83 -13.54 20.01
C TRP A 12 3.54 -14.26 19.59
N LEU A 13 3.60 -15.55 19.26
CA LEU A 13 2.46 -16.30 18.73
C LEU A 13 1.28 -16.39 19.72
N SER A 14 1.57 -16.39 21.01
CA SER A 14 0.56 -16.41 22.09
C SER A 14 -0.32 -15.16 22.13
N TYR A 15 0.11 -14.05 21.52
CA TYR A 15 -0.66 -12.80 21.47
C TYR A 15 -1.63 -12.71 20.27
N LEU A 16 -1.62 -13.70 19.37
CA LEU A 16 -2.47 -13.64 18.18
C LEU A 16 -3.91 -14.10 18.46
N GLY A 17 -4.87 -13.29 18.03
CA GLY A 17 -6.28 -13.66 17.96
C GLY A 17 -6.66 -14.39 16.66
N PRO A 18 -7.95 -14.73 16.49
CA PRO A 18 -8.45 -15.37 15.27
C PRO A 18 -8.19 -14.52 14.02
N ARG A 19 -7.72 -15.16 12.95
CA ARG A 19 -7.34 -14.51 11.68
C ARG A 19 -8.48 -14.43 10.66
N THR A 20 -9.72 -14.25 11.10
CA THR A 20 -10.85 -14.10 10.18
C THR A 20 -11.16 -12.62 9.96
N THR A 21 -11.45 -12.25 8.71
CA THR A 21 -11.83 -10.90 8.31
C THR A 21 -13.27 -10.90 7.77
N PRO A 22 -14.30 -11.02 8.63
CA PRO A 22 -15.69 -11.03 8.17
C PRO A 22 -16.01 -9.74 7.41
N GLY A 23 -16.73 -9.89 6.30
CA GLY A 23 -17.27 -8.76 5.55
C GLY A 23 -16.29 -8.02 4.64
N GLU A 24 -15.10 -8.57 4.37
CA GLU A 24 -14.21 -7.98 3.36
C GLU A 24 -14.84 -7.97 1.95
N ARG A 25 -14.49 -6.98 1.14
CA ARG A 25 -14.85 -6.90 -0.28
C ARG A 25 -13.60 -7.05 -1.13
N LYS A 26 -13.66 -7.96 -2.11
CA LYS A 26 -12.54 -8.19 -3.03
C LYS A 26 -12.57 -7.15 -4.15
N VAL A 27 -11.44 -6.52 -4.41
CA VAL A 27 -11.27 -5.51 -5.47
C VAL A 27 -10.08 -5.91 -6.33
N ASN A 28 -10.31 -6.04 -7.63
CA ASN A 28 -9.27 -6.35 -8.61
C ASN A 28 -8.78 -5.06 -9.28
N LEU A 29 -7.53 -4.69 -9.03
CA LEU A 29 -6.92 -3.45 -9.50
C LEU A 29 -6.53 -3.50 -10.99
N ASN A 30 -6.56 -4.67 -11.61
CA ASN A 30 -6.18 -4.86 -13.02
C ASN A 30 -7.33 -4.59 -14.00
N GLN A 31 -8.48 -4.12 -13.52
CA GLN A 31 -9.67 -3.85 -14.35
C GLN A 31 -9.66 -2.45 -15.00
N GLY A 32 -8.65 -1.62 -14.70
CA GLY A 32 -8.54 -0.23 -15.15
C GLY A 32 -9.18 0.76 -14.17
N MET A 33 -8.63 1.98 -14.13
CA MET A 33 -8.95 2.96 -13.08
C MET A 33 -10.44 3.32 -13.01
N ALA A 34 -11.11 3.45 -14.16
CA ALA A 34 -12.54 3.77 -14.19
C ALA A 34 -13.42 2.70 -13.54
N GLU A 35 -13.15 1.41 -13.81
CA GLU A 35 -13.93 0.31 -13.24
C GLU A 35 -13.62 0.13 -11.75
N VAL A 36 -12.35 0.27 -11.36
CA VAL A 36 -11.94 0.26 -9.94
C VAL A 36 -12.67 1.35 -9.17
N LEU A 37 -12.69 2.60 -9.66
CA LEU A 37 -13.40 3.71 -9.02
C LEU A 37 -14.91 3.46 -8.93
N LYS A 38 -15.52 2.94 -10.00
CA LYS A 38 -16.94 2.57 -10.01
C LYS A 38 -17.26 1.49 -8.98
N GLN A 39 -16.38 0.51 -8.79
CA GLN A 39 -16.54 -0.50 -7.76
C GLN A 39 -16.41 0.10 -6.35
N LEU A 40 -15.38 0.92 -6.12
CA LEU A 40 -15.14 1.54 -4.81
C LEU A 40 -16.26 2.49 -4.39
N ASN A 41 -16.87 3.21 -5.34
CA ASN A 41 -17.99 4.12 -5.10
C ASN A 41 -19.27 3.42 -4.59
N GLN A 42 -19.37 2.09 -4.71
CA GLN A 42 -20.52 1.33 -4.20
C GLN A 42 -20.43 1.09 -2.68
N TYR A 43 -19.26 1.29 -2.07
CA TYR A 43 -19.01 0.95 -0.68
C TYR A 43 -18.93 2.19 0.20
N PRO A 44 -19.57 2.20 1.38
CA PRO A 44 -19.39 3.27 2.34
C PRO A 44 -17.96 3.25 2.90
N ILE A 45 -17.50 4.41 3.40
CA ILE A 45 -16.24 4.51 4.14
C ILE A 45 -16.19 3.50 5.30
N LYS A 46 -14.99 3.07 5.68
CA LYS A 46 -14.72 1.99 6.66
C LYS A 46 -15.03 0.57 6.17
N THR A 47 -15.49 0.38 4.93
CA THR A 47 -15.57 -0.95 4.34
C THR A 47 -14.18 -1.56 4.21
N ARG A 48 -13.99 -2.78 4.73
CA ARG A 48 -12.73 -3.52 4.61
C ARG A 48 -12.59 -4.07 3.19
N LEU A 49 -11.43 -3.84 2.57
CA LEU A 49 -11.13 -4.30 1.23
C LEU A 49 -9.99 -5.33 1.22
N SER A 50 -10.07 -6.27 0.30
CA SER A 50 -9.00 -7.21 -0.06
C SER A 50 -8.61 -6.92 -1.50
N LEU A 51 -7.41 -6.34 -1.68
CA LEU A 51 -6.95 -5.84 -2.98
C LEU A 51 -6.10 -6.90 -3.68
N THR A 52 -6.28 -7.06 -4.97
CA THR A 52 -5.43 -7.92 -5.81
C THR A 52 -5.10 -7.19 -7.11
N GLY A 53 -3.83 -7.17 -7.50
CA GLY A 53 -3.38 -6.57 -8.75
C GLY A 53 -2.15 -5.68 -8.59
N THR A 54 -1.91 -4.84 -9.60
CA THR A 54 -0.72 -3.99 -9.68
C THR A 54 -0.88 -2.69 -8.89
N LEU A 55 0.20 -2.30 -8.20
CA LEU A 55 0.30 -1.05 -7.45
C LEU A 55 1.59 -0.33 -7.82
N VAL A 56 1.53 1.00 -7.89
CA VAL A 56 2.72 1.85 -8.04
C VAL A 56 3.19 2.25 -6.64
N VAL A 57 4.46 2.01 -6.32
CA VAL A 57 5.03 2.39 -5.03
C VAL A 57 5.77 3.71 -5.15
N ALA A 58 5.37 4.73 -4.37
CA ALA A 58 6.02 6.04 -4.39
C ALA A 58 5.95 6.73 -3.01
N ARG A 59 7.02 7.43 -2.62
CA ARG A 59 7.12 8.25 -1.40
C ARG A 59 7.64 9.66 -1.69
N ASP A 60 8.14 10.35 -0.67
CA ASP A 60 8.55 11.76 -0.67
C ASP A 60 9.33 12.19 -1.92
N ILE A 61 10.48 11.55 -2.18
CA ILE A 61 11.38 11.92 -3.28
C ILE A 61 10.72 11.71 -4.65
N ALA A 62 9.90 10.66 -4.79
CA ALA A 62 9.20 10.39 -6.03
C ALA A 62 8.13 11.46 -6.31
N HIS A 63 7.34 11.85 -5.30
CA HIS A 63 6.34 12.90 -5.43
C HIS A 63 6.97 14.28 -5.70
N ALA A 64 8.13 14.58 -5.08
CA ALA A 64 8.87 15.82 -5.36
C ALA A 64 9.30 15.91 -6.83
N LYS A 65 9.88 14.84 -7.39
CA LYS A 65 10.27 14.79 -8.81
C LYS A 65 9.08 14.87 -9.77
N LEU A 66 7.96 14.25 -9.41
CA LEU A 66 6.72 14.35 -10.19
C LEU A 66 6.16 15.77 -10.20
N LYS A 67 6.25 16.47 -9.07
CA LYS A 67 5.89 17.90 -8.99
C LYS A 67 6.81 18.76 -9.86
N GLU A 68 8.12 18.54 -9.81
CA GLU A 68 9.06 19.28 -10.67
C GLU A 68 8.78 19.05 -12.16
N ALA A 69 8.47 17.82 -12.56
CA ALA A 69 8.08 17.50 -13.94
C ALA A 69 6.77 18.22 -14.35
N LEU A 70 5.79 18.28 -13.45
CA LEU A 70 4.57 19.06 -13.64
C LEU A 70 4.85 20.56 -13.80
N ASP A 71 5.68 21.12 -12.91
CA ASP A 71 6.05 22.55 -12.92
C ASP A 71 6.81 22.92 -14.22
N ARG A 72 7.52 21.97 -14.84
CA ARG A 72 8.17 22.11 -16.16
C ARG A 72 7.21 21.94 -17.36
N GLY A 73 6.00 21.42 -17.15
CA GLY A 73 5.05 21.12 -18.23
C GLY A 73 5.17 19.73 -18.85
N ASP A 74 6.00 18.85 -18.29
CA ASP A 74 6.21 17.46 -18.79
C ASP A 74 4.97 16.57 -18.55
N GLY A 75 4.02 17.03 -17.72
CA GLY A 75 2.81 16.29 -17.35
C GLY A 75 3.08 15.15 -16.37
N LEU A 76 2.02 14.40 -16.04
CA LEU A 76 2.13 13.21 -15.21
C LEU A 76 2.40 11.96 -16.05
N PRO A 77 3.32 11.07 -15.61
CA PRO A 77 3.53 9.78 -16.23
C PRO A 77 2.24 8.94 -16.26
N GLN A 78 2.08 8.17 -17.34
CA GLN A 78 0.85 7.41 -17.58
C GLN A 78 0.58 6.35 -16.50
N TYR A 79 1.63 5.65 -16.02
CA TYR A 79 1.49 4.64 -14.96
C TYR A 79 0.91 5.20 -13.65
N LEU A 80 1.09 6.50 -13.37
CA LEU A 80 0.57 7.14 -12.17
C LEU A 80 -0.93 7.44 -12.29
N LYS A 81 -1.44 7.55 -13.53
CA LYS A 81 -2.87 7.74 -13.82
C LYS A 81 -3.61 6.41 -13.87
N ASP A 82 -2.94 5.35 -14.30
CA ASP A 82 -3.56 4.05 -14.55
C ASP A 82 -3.59 3.12 -13.34
N HIS A 83 -2.75 3.37 -12.32
CA HIS A 83 -2.62 2.51 -11.16
C HIS A 83 -2.70 3.27 -9.83
N PRO A 84 -3.24 2.65 -8.75
CA PRO A 84 -3.20 3.25 -7.42
C PRO A 84 -1.78 3.38 -6.89
N VAL A 85 -1.55 4.43 -6.11
CA VAL A 85 -0.26 4.73 -5.49
C VAL A 85 -0.22 4.23 -4.06
N TYR A 86 0.70 3.31 -3.76
CA TYR A 86 0.98 2.83 -2.41
C TYR A 86 2.20 3.55 -1.82
N TYR A 87 1.96 4.28 -0.73
CA TYR A 87 3.00 5.01 -0.03
C TYR A 87 3.85 4.07 0.83
N ALA A 88 4.92 3.52 0.26
CA ALA A 88 5.80 2.59 0.96
C ALA A 88 7.26 2.68 0.50
N GLY A 89 8.19 2.22 1.34
CA GLY A 89 9.55 1.96 0.91
C GLY A 89 10.00 0.60 1.40
N PRO A 90 10.22 -0.34 0.48
CA PRO A 90 10.54 -1.72 0.85
C PRO A 90 11.88 -1.76 1.60
N ALA A 91 11.96 -2.65 2.58
CA ALA A 91 13.24 -3.06 3.15
C ALA A 91 14.01 -3.93 2.14
N LYS A 92 15.22 -4.35 2.53
CA LYS A 92 16.01 -5.28 1.70
C LYS A 92 15.27 -6.61 1.54
N THR A 93 15.26 -7.15 0.33
CA THR A 93 14.72 -8.48 0.05
C THR A 93 15.63 -9.53 0.71
N PRO A 94 15.10 -10.41 1.57
CA PRO A 94 15.86 -11.55 2.10
C PRO A 94 16.24 -12.54 0.99
N GLU A 95 17.32 -13.30 1.21
CA GLU A 95 17.66 -14.47 0.39
C GLU A 95 16.95 -15.74 0.89
#